data_AF-A0A6I2SM34-F1
#
_entry.id   AF-A0A6I2SM34-F1
#
_cell.length_a   1.000
_cell.length_b   1.000
_cell.length_c   1.000
_cell.angle_alpha   90.00
_cell.angle_beta   90.00
_cell.angle_gamma   90.00
#
_symmetry.space_group_name_H-M   'P 1'
#
loop_
_entity.id
_entity.type
_entity.pdbx_description
1 polymer ?
#
loop_
_entity_poly.entity_id
_entity_poly.type
_entity_poly.pdbx_seq_one_letter_code
_entity_poly.pdbx_strand_id
1 'polypeptide(L)'
;MSLSDFSKVTEWAVGVHLDRIKNNELILLKGHLILEVAIDSAIHTLDKKNTSKLKNLSFHRKLQILGCLQPHATPDLKKALGHLITLNILRNRLAHEFMFDGGTEDLGRWSEAVLVDFPGNSGDIIPI
;
A
#
# COMPACT_ATOMS: atom_id res chain seq x y z
N MET A 1 -15.41 -16.30 -6.52
CA MET A 1 -14.72 -15.92 -5.28
C MET A 1 -15.33 -14.61 -4.81
N SER A 2 -15.75 -14.51 -3.55
CA SER A 2 -16.34 -13.27 -3.03
C SER A 2 -15.26 -12.21 -2.77
N LEU A 3 -15.65 -10.93 -2.66
CA LEU A 3 -14.72 -9.84 -2.34
C LEU A 3 -14.02 -10.06 -0.99
N SER A 4 -14.73 -10.65 -0.02
CA SER A 4 -14.21 -11.00 1.30
C SER A 4 -13.18 -12.13 1.23
N ASP A 5 -13.39 -13.14 0.37
CA ASP A 5 -12.42 -14.23 0.20
C ASP A 5 -11.13 -13.70 -0.43
N PHE A 6 -11.25 -12.80 -1.41
CA PHE A 6 -10.08 -12.14 -2.02
C PHE A 6 -9.31 -11.29 -1.01
N SER A 7 -10.01 -10.54 -0.15
CA SER A 7 -9.37 -9.75 0.91
C SER A 7 -8.58 -10.63 1.88
N LYS A 8 -9.18 -11.72 2.35
CA LYS A 8 -8.54 -12.66 3.30
C LYS A 8 -7.33 -13.36 2.68
N VAL A 9 -7.43 -13.79 1.43
CA VAL A 9 -6.31 -14.40 0.71
C VAL A 9 -5.17 -13.39 0.49
N THR A 10 -5.51 -12.13 0.19
CA THR A 10 -4.51 -11.07 0.02
C THR A 10 -3.82 -10.73 1.34
N GLU A 11 -4.58 -10.57 2.42
CA GLU A 11 -4.06 -10.36 3.77
C GLU A 11 -3.12 -11.48 4.20
N TRP A 12 -3.54 -12.74 4.03
CA TRP A 12 -2.71 -13.91 4.31
C TRP A 12 -1.44 -13.94 3.45
N ALA A 13 -1.55 -13.71 2.14
CA ALA A 13 -0.40 -13.73 1.23
C ALA A 13 0.62 -12.64 1.57
N VAL A 14 0.15 -11.44 1.89
CA VAL A 14 0.98 -10.32 2.36
C VAL A 14 1.63 -10.65 3.68
N GLY A 15 0.84 -11.13 4.66
CA GLY A 15 1.32 -11.53 5.97
C GLY A 15 2.43 -12.57 5.89
N VAL A 16 2.20 -13.68 5.19
CA VAL A 16 3.21 -14.75 5.03
C VAL A 16 4.47 -14.26 4.32
N HIS A 17 4.35 -13.35 3.34
CA HIS A 17 5.51 -12.83 2.62
C HIS A 17 6.35 -11.86 3.47
N LEU A 18 5.71 -11.05 4.30
CA LEU A 18 6.36 -10.01 5.10
C LEU A 18 6.77 -10.47 6.50
N ASP A 19 6.09 -11.45 7.10
CA ASP A 19 6.34 -11.94 8.48
C ASP A 19 7.76 -12.47 8.68
N ARG A 20 8.36 -13.01 7.61
CA ARG A 20 9.74 -13.51 7.62
C ARG A 20 10.79 -12.39 7.61
N ILE A 21 10.38 -11.15 7.39
CA ILE A 21 11.27 -10.00 7.25
C ILE A 21 11.21 -9.20 8.57
N LYS A 22 12.32 -9.14 9.29
CA LYS A 22 12.42 -8.33 10.53
C LYS A 22 13.01 -6.93 10.32
N ASN A 23 13.37 -6.61 9.09
CA ASN A 23 13.96 -5.32 8.72
C ASN A 23 12.87 -4.39 8.17
N ASN A 24 12.56 -3.34 8.91
CA ASN A 24 11.52 -2.35 8.58
C ASN A 24 11.69 -1.72 7.20
N GLU A 25 12.93 -1.43 6.80
CA GLU A 25 13.24 -0.86 5.48
C GLU A 25 12.91 -1.86 4.37
N LEU A 26 13.25 -3.14 4.58
CA LEU A 26 12.95 -4.19 3.62
C LEU A 26 11.45 -4.48 3.57
N ILE A 27 10.74 -4.43 4.70
CA ILE A 27 9.27 -4.49 4.75
C ILE A 27 8.68 -3.33 3.94
N LEU A 28 9.16 -2.10 4.14
CA LEU A 28 8.71 -0.91 3.41
C LEU A 28 8.91 -1.07 1.89
N LEU A 29 10.10 -1.53 1.46
CA LEU A 29 10.40 -1.74 0.04
C LEU A 29 9.55 -2.85 -0.59
N LYS A 30 9.41 -4.00 0.07
CA LYS A 30 8.62 -5.14 -0.45
C LYS A 30 7.12 -4.85 -0.40
N GLY A 31 6.64 -4.24 0.68
CA GLY A 31 5.25 -3.81 0.83
C GLY A 31 4.84 -2.81 -0.25
N HIS A 32 5.69 -1.83 -0.54
CA HIS A 32 5.46 -0.89 -1.64
C HIS A 32 5.27 -1.60 -2.98
N LEU A 33 6.08 -2.61 -3.30
CA LEU A 33 5.95 -3.37 -4.56
C LEU A 33 4.62 -4.12 -4.64
N ILE A 34 4.15 -4.70 -3.53
CA ILE A 34 2.85 -5.38 -3.49
C ILE A 34 1.72 -4.38 -3.74
N LEU A 35 1.78 -3.22 -3.09
CA LEU A 35 0.79 -2.15 -3.28
C LEU A 35 0.80 -1.63 -4.72
N GLU A 36 1.97 -1.54 -5.35
CA GLU A 36 2.10 -1.13 -6.73
C GLU A 36 1.38 -2.09 -7.69
N VAL A 37 1.52 -3.40 -7.48
CA VAL A 37 0.78 -4.42 -8.24
C VAL A 37 -0.73 -4.30 -8.02
N ALA A 38 -1.15 -4.05 -6.78
CA ALA A 38 -2.58 -3.86 -6.46
C ALA A 38 -3.16 -2.62 -7.15
N ILE A 39 -2.43 -1.50 -7.15
CA ILE A 39 -2.84 -0.26 -7.84
C ILE A 39 -2.89 -0.48 -9.35
N ASP A 40 -1.90 -1.15 -9.95
CA ASP A 40 -1.91 -1.47 -11.37
C ASP A 40 -3.13 -2.31 -11.76
N SER A 41 -3.48 -3.29 -10.93
CA SER A 41 -4.68 -4.12 -11.10
C SER A 41 -5.97 -3.31 -10.98
N ALA A 42 -6.05 -2.40 -10.00
CA ALA A 42 -7.20 -1.53 -9.79
C ALA A 42 -7.41 -0.58 -10.98
N ILE A 43 -6.34 0.09 -11.43
CA ILE A 43 -6.39 0.97 -12.60
C ILE A 43 -6.79 0.18 -13.85
N HIS A 44 -6.22 -1.01 -14.06
CA HIS A 44 -6.59 -1.86 -15.19
C HIS A 44 -8.07 -2.24 -15.20
N THR A 45 -8.64 -2.48 -14.03
CA THR A 45 -10.07 -2.79 -13.88
C THR A 45 -10.95 -1.60 -14.25
N LEU A 46 -10.52 -0.39 -13.89
CA LEU A 46 -11.25 0.86 -14.14
C LEU A 46 -11.05 1.42 -15.56
N ASP A 47 -9.86 1.25 -16.15
CA ASP A 47 -9.50 1.74 -17.48
C ASP A 47 -8.66 0.70 -18.25
N LYS A 48 -9.38 -0.22 -18.93
CA LYS A 48 -8.78 -1.30 -19.74
C LYS A 48 -7.97 -0.82 -20.95
N LYS A 49 -8.03 0.46 -21.32
CA LYS A 49 -7.38 0.98 -22.54
C LYS A 49 -5.95 1.49 -22.31
N ASN A 50 -5.54 1.74 -21.06
CA ASN A 50 -4.25 2.37 -20.74
C ASN A 50 -3.19 1.43 -20.12
N THR A 51 -3.42 0.11 -20.15
CA THR A 51 -2.62 -0.89 -19.40
C THR A 51 -1.13 -0.89 -19.73
N SER A 52 -0.76 -0.71 -20.99
CA SER A 52 0.65 -0.76 -21.42
C SER A 52 1.47 0.43 -20.93
N LYS A 53 0.82 1.54 -20.56
CA LYS A 53 1.51 2.76 -20.10
C LYS A 53 1.83 2.74 -18.61
N LEU A 54 1.13 1.91 -17.81
CA LEU A 54 1.27 1.93 -16.34
C LEU A 54 2.66 1.52 -15.85
N LYS A 55 3.31 0.56 -16.54
CA LYS A 55 4.63 0.04 -16.12
C LYS A 55 5.72 1.11 -16.06
N ASN A 56 5.60 2.17 -16.85
CA ASN A 56 6.61 3.23 -16.92
C ASN A 56 6.27 4.43 -16.01
N LEU A 57 5.16 4.37 -15.28
CA LEU A 57 4.74 5.45 -14.40
C LEU A 57 5.29 5.24 -13.00
N SER A 58 5.68 6.34 -12.36
CA SER A 58 6.01 6.32 -10.94
C SER A 58 4.78 5.98 -10.10
N PHE A 59 5.02 5.41 -8.92
CA PHE A 59 3.98 5.11 -7.94
C PHE A 59 3.08 6.32 -7.67
N HIS A 60 3.67 7.50 -7.46
CA HIS A 60 2.93 8.75 -7.29
C HIS A 60 2.01 9.06 -8.48
N ARG A 61 2.48 8.88 -9.72
CA ARG A 61 1.67 9.13 -10.91
C ARG A 61 0.52 8.12 -11.04
N LYS A 62 0.73 6.86 -10.64
CA LYS A 62 -0.32 5.84 -10.59
C LYS A 62 -1.41 6.22 -9.58
N LEU A 63 -1.04 6.72 -8.39
CA LEU A 63 -2.02 7.23 -7.41
C LEU A 63 -2.86 8.39 -7.94
N GLN A 64 -2.23 9.34 -8.64
CA GLN A 64 -2.96 10.44 -9.28
C GLN A 64 -3.99 9.94 -10.30
N ILE A 65 -3.61 8.98 -11.14
CA ILE A 65 -4.52 8.37 -12.12
C ILE A 65 -5.67 7.66 -11.41
N LEU A 66 -5.39 6.86 -10.38
CA LEU A 66 -6.42 6.16 -9.62
C LEU A 66 -7.42 7.14 -8.99
N GLY A 67 -6.94 8.27 -8.43
CA GLY A 67 -7.78 9.34 -7.92
C GLY A 67 -8.64 9.99 -9.00
N CYS A 68 -8.08 10.27 -10.19
CA CYS A 68 -8.83 10.84 -11.31
C CYS A 68 -9.90 9.89 -11.88
N LEU A 69 -9.64 8.58 -11.89
CA LEU A 69 -10.60 7.57 -12.34
C LEU A 69 -11.77 7.37 -11.36
N GLN A 70 -11.66 7.91 -10.14
CA GLN A 70 -12.66 7.82 -9.09
C GLN A 70 -13.09 9.23 -8.61
N PRO A 71 -13.75 10.04 -9.46
CA PRO A 71 -14.15 11.41 -9.11
C PRO A 71 -15.13 11.46 -7.92
N HIS A 72 -15.86 10.38 -7.69
CA HIS A 72 -16.75 10.18 -6.54
C HIS A 72 -16.15 9.20 -5.51
N ALA A 73 -14.83 9.25 -5.32
CA ALA A 73 -14.13 8.42 -4.35
C ALA A 73 -14.78 8.49 -2.96
N THR A 74 -15.01 7.33 -2.37
CA THR A 74 -15.50 7.21 -1.00
C THR A 74 -14.52 7.86 -0.03
N PRO A 75 -14.97 8.29 1.16
CA PRO A 75 -14.07 8.79 2.21
C PRO A 75 -12.90 7.83 2.49
N ASP A 76 -13.18 6.53 2.53
CA ASP A 76 -12.17 5.49 2.76
C ASP A 76 -11.14 5.43 1.65
N LEU A 77 -11.56 5.53 0.38
CA LEU A 77 -10.62 5.58 -0.74
C LEU A 77 -9.74 6.82 -0.67
N LYS A 78 -10.28 7.98 -0.28
CA LYS A 78 -9.49 9.21 -0.10
C LYS A 78 -8.46 9.05 1.03
N LYS A 79 -8.86 8.47 2.16
CA LYS A 79 -7.94 8.15 3.26
C LYS A 79 -6.83 7.19 2.81
N ALA A 80 -7.21 6.10 2.13
CA ALA A 80 -6.25 5.12 1.61
C ALA A 80 -5.24 5.76 0.65
N LEU A 81 -5.70 6.60 -0.28
CA LEU A 81 -4.81 7.36 -1.17
C LEU A 81 -3.87 8.28 -0.40
N GLY A 82 -4.34 8.95 0.65
CA GLY A 82 -3.51 9.76 1.54
C GLY A 82 -2.40 8.93 2.21
N HIS A 83 -2.73 7.78 2.77
CA HIS A 83 -1.76 6.87 3.37
C HIS A 83 -0.74 6.34 2.37
N LEU A 84 -1.15 6.03 1.13
CA LEU A 84 -0.26 5.59 0.06
C LEU A 84 0.69 6.70 -0.40
N ILE A 85 0.25 7.96 -0.40
CA ILE A 85 1.11 9.11 -0.67
C ILE A 85 2.19 9.23 0.41
N THR A 86 1.81 9.16 1.69
CA THR A 86 2.75 9.21 2.82
C THR A 86 3.74 8.04 2.76
N LEU A 87 3.27 6.83 2.46
CA LEU A 87 4.14 5.66 2.29
C LEU A 87 5.18 5.86 1.18
N ASN A 88 4.78 6.43 0.04
CA ASN A 88 5.69 6.75 -1.05
C ASN A 88 6.74 7.81 -0.65
N ILE A 89 6.38 8.77 0.21
CA ILE A 89 7.34 9.73 0.77
C ILE A 89 8.36 9.01 1.65
N LEU A 90 7.91 8.15 2.58
CA LEU A 90 8.79 7.35 3.44
C LEU A 90 9.73 6.46 2.63
N ARG A 91 9.21 5.79 1.60
CA ARG A 91 10.04 4.95 0.71
C ARG A 91 11.07 5.77 -0.04
N ASN A 92 10.71 6.96 -0.53
CA ASN A 92 11.65 7.82 -1.24
C ASN A 92 12.73 8.37 -0.31
N ARG A 93 12.38 8.73 0.93
CA ARG A 93 13.35 9.10 1.96
C ARG A 93 14.33 7.97 2.21
N LEU A 94 13.84 6.75 2.44
CA LEU A 94 14.69 5.56 2.58
C LEU A 94 15.65 5.37 1.39
N ALA A 95 15.21 5.65 0.17
CA ALA A 95 16.04 5.47 -1.02
C ALA A 95 17.08 6.57 -1.24
N HIS A 96 16.91 7.77 -0.65
CA HIS A 96 17.73 8.94 -0.93
C HIS A 96 18.54 9.45 0.28
N GLU A 97 18.10 9.14 1.50
CA GLU A 97 18.80 9.48 2.72
C GLU A 97 19.91 8.45 2.98
N PHE A 98 21.15 8.92 3.13
CA PHE A 98 22.30 8.04 3.41
C PHE A 98 22.18 7.31 4.75
N MET A 99 21.54 7.95 5.72
CA MET A 99 21.07 7.36 6.98
C MET A 99 19.58 7.63 7.06
N PHE A 100 18.76 6.59 7.15
CA PHE A 100 17.29 6.71 7.29
C PHE A 100 16.90 7.06 8.73
N ASP A 101 17.49 8.14 9.24
CA ASP A 101 17.42 8.54 10.65
C ASP A 101 16.01 9.06 10.99
N GLY A 102 15.44 8.60 12.10
CA GLY A 102 14.02 8.83 12.45
C GLY A 102 13.01 8.12 11.52
N GLY A 103 13.44 7.52 10.41
CA GLY A 103 12.56 6.89 9.43
C GLY A 103 11.79 5.68 9.97
N THR A 104 12.37 4.94 10.91
CA THR A 104 11.66 3.86 11.62
C THR A 104 10.54 4.40 12.51
N GLU A 105 10.76 5.54 13.18
CA GLU A 105 9.73 6.18 14.00
C GLU A 105 8.60 6.74 13.12
N ASP A 106 8.95 7.42 12.04
CA ASP A 106 7.96 7.94 11.09
C ASP A 106 7.16 6.82 10.42
N LEU A 107 7.80 5.68 10.11
CA LEU A 107 7.11 4.47 9.64
C LEU A 107 6.17 3.90 10.71
N GLY A 108 6.59 3.89 11.97
CA GLY A 108 5.75 3.51 13.11
C GLY A 108 4.50 4.39 13.21
N ARG A 109 4.68 5.72 13.26
CA ARG A 109 3.57 6.69 13.31
C ARG A 109 2.64 6.57 12.10
N TRP A 110 3.19 6.37 10.91
CA TRP A 110 2.39 6.11 9.71
C TRP A 110 1.56 4.83 9.86
N SER A 111 2.16 3.73 10.34
CA SER A 111 1.45 2.46 10.51
C SER A 111 0.32 2.55 11.54
N GLU A 112 0.52 3.26 12.64
CA GLU A 112 -0.51 3.53 13.64
C GLU A 112 -1.66 4.34 13.04
N ALA A 113 -1.37 5.38 12.26
CA ALA A 113 -2.39 6.17 11.58
C ALA A 113 -3.22 5.33 10.59
N VAL A 114 -2.57 4.41 9.86
CA VAL A 114 -3.27 3.45 8.99
C VAL A 114 -4.22 2.57 9.79
N LEU A 115 -3.77 2.02 10.94
CA LEU A 115 -4.60 1.15 11.78
C LEU A 115 -5.78 1.87 12.44
N VAL A 116 -5.66 3.17 12.70
CA VAL A 116 -6.78 3.99 13.20
C VAL A 116 -7.87 4.16 12.13
N ASP A 117 -7.46 4.41 10.89
CA ASP A 117 -8.40 4.59 9.78
C ASP A 117 -8.94 3.26 9.22
N PHE A 118 -8.14 2.21 9.30
CA PHE A 118 -8.42 0.86 8.82
C PHE A 118 -8.06 -0.17 9.90
N PRO A 119 -8.82 -0.22 11.02
CA PRO A 119 -8.64 -1.26 12.00
C PRO A 119 -8.99 -2.58 11.32
N GLY A 120 -7.99 -3.42 11.06
CA GLY A 120 -8.21 -4.74 10.49
C GLY A 120 -9.22 -5.54 11.33
N ASN A 121 -9.71 -6.66 10.79
CA ASN A 121 -10.47 -7.61 11.60
C ASN A 121 -9.52 -8.37 12.53
N SER A 122 -8.94 -7.70 13.52
CA SER A 122 -7.98 -8.23 14.50
C SER A 122 -8.61 -9.23 15.49
N GLY A 123 -9.78 -9.79 15.18
CA GLY A 123 -10.45 -10.82 16.00
C GLY A 123 -9.85 -12.21 15.84
N ASP A 124 -9.14 -12.47 14.74
CA ASP A 124 -8.51 -13.76 14.44
C ASP A 124 -7.00 -13.59 14.30
N ILE A 125 -6.33 -13.11 15.36
CA ILE A 125 -4.90 -13.38 15.51
C ILE A 125 -4.79 -14.90 15.63
N ILE A 126 -4.36 -15.56 14.56
CA ILE A 126 -3.88 -16.94 14.62
C ILE A 126 -2.77 -16.92 15.68
N PRO A 127 -2.92 -17.61 16.82
CA PRO A 127 -1.90 -17.63 17.83
C PRO A 127 -0.64 -18.25 17.22
N ILE A 128 0.48 -17.55 17.41
CA ILE A 128 1.84 -18.00 17.07
C ILE A 128 2.16 -19.27 17.86
#